data_AF-A0A438IEC6-F1
#
_entry.id   AF-A0A438IEC6-F1
#
_cell.length_a   1.000
_cell.length_b   1.000
_cell.length_c   1.000
_cell.angle_alpha   90.00
_cell.angle_beta   90.00
_cell.angle_gamma   90.00
#
_symmetry.space_group_name_H-M   'P 1'
#
loop_
_entity.id
_entity.type
_entity.pdbx_description
1 polymer ?
#
loop_
_entity_poly.entity_id
_entity_poly.type
_entity_poly.pdbx_seq_one_letter_code
_entity_poly.pdbx_strand_id
1 'polypeptide(L)'
;MLVDEQMVPENSVQQIELLTTTDDDYGGVHVEIKNSMDSNVFGDLLRASILQWRQKVLVVQENSGIFKGTGVWKLPTGVVNEGEDICTAAIREVEEETGIKTEFVEVLSFMQSHKAFFTKSDLFFVCMLQPLSSEIQKQDEKN
;
A
#
# COMPACT_ATOMS: atom_id res chain seq x y z
N MET A 1 -21.01 -18.45 47.10
CA MET A 1 -21.36 -17.31 46.23
C MET A 1 -20.05 -16.83 45.64
N LEU A 2 -19.59 -17.24 44.46
CA LEU A 2 -20.29 -17.34 43.16
C LEU A 2 -21.14 -16.10 42.89
N VAL A 3 -20.57 -15.19 42.10
CA VAL A 3 -21.14 -14.78 40.80
C VAL A 3 -19.98 -14.44 39.87
N ASP A 4 -20.03 -15.07 38.70
CA ASP A 4 -19.16 -14.91 37.54
C ASP A 4 -19.26 -13.49 36.94
N GLU A 5 -18.14 -12.91 36.54
CA GLU A 5 -18.12 -11.93 35.46
C GLU A 5 -17.56 -12.59 34.21
N GLN A 6 -18.43 -12.68 33.20
CA GLN A 6 -18.23 -13.37 31.96
C GLN A 6 -17.11 -12.76 31.11
N MET A 7 -16.49 -13.68 30.36
CA MET A 7 -15.43 -13.53 29.38
C MET A 7 -15.73 -12.44 28.35
N VAL A 8 -14.78 -11.51 28.17
CA VAL A 8 -14.63 -10.77 26.91
C VAL A 8 -13.85 -11.70 25.97
N PRO A 9 -14.34 -12.00 24.75
CA PRO A 9 -13.56 -12.81 23.84
C PRO A 9 -12.31 -12.02 23.45
N GLU A 10 -11.13 -12.56 23.74
CA GLU A 10 -9.91 -12.12 23.09
C GLU A 10 -10.19 -12.15 21.59
N ASN A 11 -10.01 -10.99 20.96
CA ASN A 11 -10.07 -10.86 19.51
C ASN A 11 -8.85 -11.61 18.96
N SER A 12 -8.94 -12.93 18.92
CA SER A 12 -7.93 -13.80 18.35
C SER A 12 -7.95 -13.53 16.86
N VAL A 13 -7.09 -12.61 16.42
CA VAL A 13 -6.69 -12.55 15.02
C VAL A 13 -6.12 -13.92 14.73
N GLN A 14 -6.88 -14.77 14.05
CA GLN A 14 -6.39 -16.05 13.59
C GLN A 14 -5.23 -15.75 12.67
N GLN A 15 -4.01 -15.99 13.15
CA GLN A 15 -2.82 -15.89 12.34
C GLN A 15 -2.92 -17.01 11.30
N ILE A 16 -3.40 -16.67 10.11
CA ILE A 16 -3.55 -17.63 9.01
C ILE A 16 -2.14 -18.09 8.63
N GLU A 17 -1.88 -19.38 8.80
CA GLU A 17 -0.62 -20.00 8.39
C GLU A 17 -0.60 -20.07 6.85
N LEU A 18 0.06 -19.09 6.21
CA LEU A 18 0.14 -18.97 4.76
C LEU A 18 0.85 -20.19 4.13
N LEU A 19 0.49 -20.50 2.88
CA LEU A 19 1.20 -21.51 2.10
C LEU A 19 2.68 -21.14 1.98
N THR A 20 3.55 -22.11 2.29
CA THR A 20 4.99 -21.93 2.20
C THR A 20 5.42 -21.87 0.74
N THR A 21 6.30 -20.92 0.41
CA THR A 21 6.69 -20.68 -0.98
C THR A 21 8.18 -20.48 -1.17
N THR A 22 8.60 -20.68 -2.41
CA THR A 22 9.92 -20.28 -2.92
C THR A 22 9.74 -19.41 -4.16
N ASP A 23 10.37 -18.24 -4.17
CA ASP A 23 10.34 -17.34 -5.31
C ASP A 23 11.30 -17.82 -6.42
N ASP A 24 10.94 -17.58 -7.67
CA ASP A 24 11.82 -17.78 -8.82
C ASP A 24 12.51 -16.47 -9.26
N ASP A 25 13.48 -16.57 -10.17
CA ASP A 25 14.24 -15.41 -10.68
C ASP A 25 13.39 -14.43 -11.54
N TYR A 26 12.14 -14.79 -11.85
CA TYR A 26 11.22 -14.02 -12.67
C TYR A 26 10.08 -13.38 -11.85
N GLY A 27 10.12 -13.49 -10.52
CA GLY A 27 9.08 -12.97 -9.63
C GLY A 27 7.80 -13.80 -9.60
N GLY A 28 7.88 -15.05 -10.07
CA GLY A 28 6.89 -16.09 -9.83
C GLY A 28 7.10 -16.76 -8.46
N VAL A 29 6.07 -17.46 -8.01
CA VAL A 29 6.03 -18.08 -6.68
C VAL A 29 5.67 -19.56 -6.83
N HIS A 30 6.50 -20.45 -6.30
CA HIS A 30 6.25 -21.90 -6.26
C HIS A 30 5.73 -22.32 -4.88
N VAL A 31 4.62 -23.06 -4.86
CA VAL A 31 4.02 -23.63 -3.64
C VAL A 31 4.31 -25.14 -3.62
N GLU A 32 4.95 -25.62 -2.56
CA GLU A 32 5.15 -27.06 -2.34
C GLU A 32 4.23 -27.54 -1.22
N ILE A 33 3.22 -28.36 -1.57
CA ILE A 33 2.30 -28.95 -0.58
C ILE A 33 2.90 -30.25 -0.05
N LYS A 34 3.52 -30.17 1.13
CA LYS A 34 4.19 -31.32 1.76
C LYS A 34 3.24 -32.28 2.49
N ASN A 35 2.15 -31.75 3.03
CA ASN A 35 1.18 -32.51 3.82
C ASN A 35 -0.20 -32.49 3.18
N SER A 36 -0.94 -33.60 3.30
CA SER A 36 -2.34 -33.65 2.89
C SER A 36 -3.18 -32.67 3.70
N MET A 37 -4.12 -31.98 3.05
CA MET A 37 -5.00 -30.99 3.65
C MET A 37 -6.41 -31.10 3.10
N ASP A 38 -7.39 -30.65 3.89
CA ASP A 38 -8.78 -30.52 3.44
C ASP A 38 -8.88 -29.49 2.31
N SER A 39 -9.76 -29.72 1.34
CA SER A 39 -9.89 -28.86 0.16
C SER A 39 -10.39 -27.46 0.49
N ASN A 40 -11.23 -27.30 1.52
CA ASN A 40 -11.72 -25.97 1.91
C ASN A 40 -10.60 -25.20 2.61
N VAL A 41 -9.86 -25.89 3.49
CA VAL A 41 -8.67 -25.33 4.15
C VAL A 41 -7.64 -24.87 3.11
N PHE A 42 -7.35 -25.70 2.09
CA PHE A 42 -6.46 -25.30 0.99
C PHE A 42 -6.98 -24.05 0.26
N GLY A 43 -8.28 -23.99 -0.03
CA GLY A 43 -8.90 -22.85 -0.71
C GLY A 43 -8.74 -21.54 0.06
N ASP A 44 -8.93 -21.57 1.37
CA ASP A 44 -8.78 -20.39 2.23
C ASP A 44 -7.32 -19.94 2.34
N LEU A 45 -6.40 -20.89 2.53
CA LEU A 45 -4.96 -20.60 2.57
C LEU A 45 -4.45 -20.05 1.23
N LEU A 46 -4.86 -20.63 0.11
CA LEU A 46 -4.47 -20.17 -1.22
C LEU A 46 -4.97 -18.74 -1.48
N ARG A 47 -6.21 -18.41 -1.09
CA ARG A 47 -6.75 -17.05 -1.22
C ARG A 47 -5.95 -16.04 -0.40
N ALA A 48 -5.70 -16.34 0.88
CA ALA A 48 -4.90 -15.48 1.76
C ALA A 48 -3.48 -15.29 1.23
N SER A 49 -2.85 -16.37 0.76
CA SER A 49 -1.52 -16.35 0.19
C SER A 49 -1.43 -15.57 -1.11
N ILE A 50 -2.41 -15.71 -2.03
CA ILE A 50 -2.45 -14.90 -3.26
C ILE A 50 -2.61 -13.42 -2.94
N LEU A 51 -3.44 -13.05 -1.96
CA LEU A 51 -3.57 -11.67 -1.51
C LEU A 51 -2.25 -11.14 -0.97
N GLN A 52 -1.54 -11.94 -0.17
CA GLN A 52 -0.21 -11.61 0.33
C GLN A 52 0.81 -11.41 -0.80
N TRP A 53 0.92 -12.36 -1.73
CA TRP A 53 1.89 -12.30 -2.83
C TRP A 53 1.59 -11.15 -3.81
N ARG A 54 0.34 -10.70 -3.86
CA ARG A 54 -0.08 -9.54 -4.65
C ARG A 54 0.07 -8.21 -3.92
N GLN A 55 0.61 -8.18 -2.69
CA GLN A 55 0.90 -6.93 -1.97
C GLN A 55 2.06 -6.17 -2.63
N LYS A 56 1.76 -5.59 -3.80
CA LYS A 56 2.60 -4.64 -4.52
C LYS A 56 2.02 -3.27 -4.30
N VAL A 57 2.88 -2.29 -4.09
CA VAL A 57 2.51 -0.88 -4.01
C VAL A 57 3.03 -0.14 -5.24
N LEU A 58 2.28 0.87 -5.66
CA LEU A 58 2.72 1.77 -6.73
C LEU A 58 3.87 2.63 -6.21
N VAL A 59 4.95 2.69 -6.98
CA VAL A 59 6.12 3.54 -6.70
C VAL A 59 6.54 4.28 -7.96
N VAL A 60 7.16 5.44 -7.76
CA VAL A 60 7.66 6.31 -8.82
C VAL A 60 9.13 6.62 -8.61
N GLN A 61 9.79 6.99 -9.70
CA GLN A 61 11.13 7.55 -9.69
C GLN A 61 11.09 8.91 -10.41
N GLU A 62 11.62 9.95 -9.77
CA GLU A 62 11.57 11.30 -10.34
C GLU A 62 12.46 11.42 -11.60
N ASN A 63 11.92 12.02 -12.67
CA ASN A 63 12.68 12.40 -13.86
C ASN A 63 13.21 13.86 -13.77
N SER A 64 13.05 14.53 -12.64
CA SER A 64 13.56 15.88 -12.39
C SER A 64 13.91 16.07 -10.91
N GLY A 65 14.47 17.21 -10.52
CA GLY A 65 14.81 17.48 -9.12
C GLY A 65 16.04 16.73 -8.60
N ILE A 66 16.19 16.73 -7.27
CA ILE A 66 17.38 16.23 -6.56
C ILE A 66 17.50 14.70 -6.67
N PHE A 67 16.38 13.99 -6.84
CA PHE A 67 16.36 12.53 -6.92
C PHE A 67 16.50 11.97 -8.35
N LYS A 68 16.57 12.82 -9.39
CA LYS A 68 16.77 12.36 -10.77
C LYS A 68 18.04 11.54 -10.90
N GLY A 69 17.92 10.33 -11.46
CA GLY A 69 19.05 9.44 -11.75
C GLY A 69 19.68 8.77 -10.51
N THR A 70 19.09 8.95 -9.33
CA THR A 70 19.61 8.34 -8.09
C THR A 70 19.22 6.87 -7.88
N GLY A 71 18.25 6.37 -8.65
CA GLY A 71 17.69 5.02 -8.47
C GLY A 71 16.71 4.88 -7.30
N VAL A 72 16.35 5.97 -6.63
CA VAL A 72 15.43 5.94 -5.48
C VAL A 72 13.98 5.77 -5.94
N TRP A 73 13.33 4.71 -5.46
CA TRP A 73 11.89 4.49 -5.60
C TRP A 73 11.17 5.08 -4.38
N LYS A 74 10.15 5.90 -4.64
CA LYS A 74 9.31 6.51 -3.59
C LYS A 74 7.83 6.28 -3.88
N LEU A 75 6.99 6.51 -2.88
CA LEU A 75 5.55 6.64 -3.11
C LEU A 75 5.27 7.89 -3.95
N PRO A 76 4.16 7.93 -4.71
CA PRO A 76 3.67 9.18 -5.28
C PRO A 76 3.47 10.24 -4.20
N THR A 77 3.91 11.47 -4.45
CA THR A 77 3.87 12.54 -3.46
C THR A 77 3.69 13.89 -4.13
N GLY A 78 2.83 14.75 -3.57
CA GLY A 78 2.76 16.15 -3.96
C GLY A 78 2.19 17.04 -2.86
N VAL A 79 1.91 18.29 -3.22
CA VAL A 79 1.42 19.30 -2.28
C VAL A 79 -0.10 19.44 -2.38
N VAL A 80 -0.75 19.72 -1.26
CA VAL A 80 -2.16 20.07 -1.22
C VAL A 80 -2.31 21.55 -1.52
N ASN A 81 -3.16 21.90 -2.49
CA ASN A 81 -3.41 23.29 -2.85
C ASN A 81 -4.33 23.99 -1.83
N GLU A 82 -4.33 25.32 -1.83
CA GLU A 82 -5.25 26.10 -0.98
C GLU A 82 -6.71 25.78 -1.33
N GLY A 83 -7.49 25.37 -0.33
CA GLY A 83 -8.89 24.98 -0.50
C GLY A 83 -9.11 23.57 -1.06
N GLU A 84 -8.04 22.79 -1.28
CA GLU A 84 -8.11 21.40 -1.73
C GLU A 84 -8.16 20.43 -0.54
N ASP A 85 -9.03 19.42 -0.62
CA ASP A 85 -9.07 18.35 0.37
C ASP A 85 -7.87 17.40 0.20
N ILE A 86 -7.35 16.87 1.31
CA ILE A 86 -6.20 15.94 1.31
C ILE A 86 -6.45 14.72 0.43
N CYS A 87 -7.67 14.16 0.47
CA CYS A 87 -8.04 13.01 -0.34
C CYS A 87 -8.06 13.34 -1.84
N THR A 88 -8.55 14.52 -2.21
CA THR A 88 -8.56 15.01 -3.59
C THR A 88 -7.14 15.22 -4.10
N ALA A 89 -6.27 15.85 -3.30
CA ALA A 89 -4.86 16.01 -3.65
C ALA A 89 -4.16 14.65 -3.85
N ALA A 90 -4.34 13.70 -2.93
CA ALA A 90 -3.73 12.38 -3.04
C ALA A 90 -4.14 11.63 -4.32
N ILE A 91 -5.43 11.64 -4.67
CA ILE A 91 -5.93 11.04 -5.92
C ILE A 91 -5.32 11.73 -7.14
N ARG A 92 -5.33 13.08 -7.14
CA ARG A 92 -4.81 13.89 -8.25
C ARG A 92 -3.32 13.62 -8.49
N GLU A 93 -2.50 13.61 -7.44
CA GLU A 93 -1.05 13.40 -7.57
C GLU A 93 -0.71 12.02 -8.16
N VAL A 94 -1.44 10.97 -7.77
CA VAL A 94 -1.23 9.64 -8.39
C VAL A 94 -1.60 9.65 -9.87
N GLU A 95 -2.73 10.27 -10.24
CA GLU A 95 -3.13 10.36 -11.64
C GLU A 95 -2.13 11.22 -12.45
N GLU A 96 -1.64 12.32 -11.88
CA GLU A 96 -0.66 13.21 -12.52
C GLU A 96 0.70 12.55 -12.75
N GLU A 97 1.20 11.75 -11.80
CA GLU A 97 2.52 11.12 -11.89
C GLU A 97 2.51 9.79 -12.65
N THR A 98 1.41 9.03 -12.62
CA THR A 98 1.39 7.65 -13.14
C THR A 98 0.25 7.36 -14.11
N GLY A 99 -0.69 8.29 -14.29
CA GLY A 99 -1.90 8.07 -15.10
C GLY A 99 -2.91 7.09 -14.52
N ILE A 100 -2.70 6.61 -13.28
CA ILE A 100 -3.59 5.62 -12.66
C ILE A 100 -4.70 6.34 -11.90
N LYS A 101 -5.95 6.06 -12.26
CA LYS A 101 -7.11 6.51 -11.49
C LYS A 101 -7.25 5.68 -10.23
N THR A 102 -7.60 6.35 -9.14
CA THR A 102 -7.73 5.73 -7.82
C THR A 102 -8.96 6.23 -7.08
N GLU A 103 -9.41 5.46 -6.08
CA GLU A 103 -10.38 5.87 -5.08
C GLU A 103 -9.71 6.00 -3.72
N PHE A 104 -10.07 7.02 -2.96
CA PHE A 104 -9.55 7.21 -1.60
C PHE A 104 -10.15 6.19 -0.63
N VAL A 105 -9.29 5.57 0.18
CA VAL A 105 -9.72 4.63 1.23
C VAL A 105 -9.64 5.31 2.59
N GLU A 106 -8.42 5.66 3.04
CA GLU A 106 -8.20 6.24 4.36
C GLU A 106 -6.86 6.97 4.48
N VAL A 107 -6.73 7.80 5.52
CA VAL A 107 -5.43 8.30 5.98
C VAL A 107 -4.83 7.28 6.92
N LEU A 108 -3.65 6.75 6.60
CA LEU A 108 -2.94 5.77 7.41
C LEU A 108 -2.14 6.43 8.54
N SER A 109 -1.47 7.54 8.22
CA SER A 109 -0.69 8.30 9.19
C SER A 109 -0.46 9.72 8.73
N PHE A 110 -0.02 10.57 9.65
CA PHE A 110 0.49 11.89 9.33
C PHE A 110 1.76 12.16 10.15
N MET A 111 2.64 12.97 9.58
CA MET A 111 3.90 13.38 10.20
C MET A 111 3.98 14.90 10.18
N GLN A 112 4.38 15.47 11.31
CA GLN A 112 4.76 16.88 11.38
C GLN A 112 6.29 16.99 11.39
N SER A 113 6.83 17.85 10.52
CA SER A 113 8.24 18.22 10.55
C SER A 113 8.37 19.73 10.76
N HIS A 114 9.32 20.15 11.59
CA HIS A 114 9.57 21.55 11.88
C HIS A 114 10.82 22.06 11.16
N LYS A 115 10.85 23.37 10.88
CA LYS A 115 11.97 24.05 10.20
C LYS A 115 12.25 23.49 8.80
N ALA A 116 11.18 23.13 8.09
CA ALA A 116 11.26 22.78 6.69
C ALA A 116 11.35 24.07 5.84
N PHE A 117 10.52 24.24 4.80
CA PHE A 117 10.54 25.45 3.98
C PHE A 117 10.21 26.71 4.80
N PHE A 118 11.00 27.77 4.60
CA PHE A 118 10.80 29.08 5.21
C PHE A 118 10.61 29.08 6.74
N THR A 119 11.26 28.16 7.46
CA THR A 119 11.15 27.99 8.93
C THR A 119 9.75 27.62 9.43
N LYS A 120 8.85 27.20 8.54
CA LYS A 120 7.51 26.75 8.90
C LYS A 120 7.50 25.27 9.27
N SER A 121 6.37 24.83 9.80
CA SER A 121 6.09 23.41 10.02
C SER A 121 5.35 22.86 8.83
N ASP A 122 5.72 21.66 8.41
CA ASP A 122 5.04 20.90 7.36
C ASP A 122 4.24 19.77 7.98
N LEU A 123 3.09 19.47 7.38
CA LEU A 123 2.31 18.27 7.64
C LEU A 123 2.38 17.38 6.39
N PHE A 124 2.71 16.12 6.60
CA PHE A 124 2.77 15.10 5.55
C PHE A 124 1.76 14.01 5.88
N PHE A 125 0.87 13.68 4.95
CA PHE A 125 -0.16 12.67 5.12
C PHE A 125 0.13 11.46 4.25
N VAL A 126 0.12 10.27 4.84
CA VAL A 126 0.17 9.00 4.10
C VAL A 126 -1.25 8.51 3.91
N CYS A 127 -1.68 8.44 2.66
CA CYS A 127 -3.03 8.00 2.28
C CYS A 127 -2.99 6.63 1.61
N MET A 128 -3.95 5.77 1.95
CA MET A 128 -4.21 4.55 1.21
C MET A 128 -5.23 4.85 0.10
N LEU A 129 -4.86 4.47 -1.12
CA LEU A 129 -5.70 4.61 -2.31
C LEU A 129 -5.90 3.24 -2.94
N GLN A 130 -7.11 2.98 -3.45
CA GLN A 130 -7.43 1.79 -4.21
C GLN A 130 -7.32 2.11 -5.70
N PRO A 131 -6.45 1.44 -6.47
CA PRO A 131 -6.36 1.68 -7.90
C PRO A 131 -7.57 1.10 -8.65
N LEU A 132 -8.09 1.84 -9.62
CA LEU A 132 -9.14 1.38 -10.53
C LEU A 132 -8.60 0.54 -11.69
N SER A 133 -7.27 0.61 -11.92
CA SER A 133 -6.56 -0.19 -12.92
C SER A 133 -5.15 -0.50 -12.42
N SER A 134 -4.58 -1.63 -12.88
CA SER A 134 -3.18 -1.98 -12.65
C SER A 134 -2.28 -1.67 -13.85
N GLU A 135 -2.83 -1.10 -14.93
CA GLU A 135 -2.07 -0.71 -16.11
C GLU A 135 -1.39 0.64 -15.86
N ILE A 136 -0.05 0.63 -15.82
CA ILE A 136 0.76 1.85 -15.72
C ILE A 136 0.96 2.40 -17.14
N GLN A 137 0.49 3.61 -17.39
CA GLN A 137 0.81 4.33 -18.63
C GLN A 137 2.03 5.20 -18.39
N LYS A 138 3.08 5.00 -19.19
CA LYS A 138 4.26 5.86 -19.13
C LYS A 138 3.88 7.26 -19.60
N GLN A 139 4.07 8.26 -18.74
CA GLN A 139 3.88 9.66 -19.09
C GLN A 139 5.12 10.16 -19.86
N ASP A 140 4.91 10.70 -21.06
CA ASP A 140 5.95 11.45 -21.79
C ASP A 140 6.08 12.86 -21.17
N GLU A 141 7.30 13.42 -21.17
CA GLU A 141 7.65 14.67 -20.45
C GLU A 141 6.60 15.80 -20.66
N LYS A 142 6.18 16.47 -19.58
CA LYS A 142 5.31 17.67 -19.65
C LYS A 142 6.00 18.71 -20.56
N ASN A 143 5.41 18.96 -21.75
CA ASN A 143 5.78 20.05 -22.66
C ASN A 143 5.65 21.43 -22.01
#